data_AF-A0A497LJC5-F1
#
_entry.id   AF-A0A497LJC5-F1
#
_cell.length_a   1.000
_cell.length_b   1.000
_cell.length_c   1.000
_cell.angle_alpha   90.00
_cell.angle_beta   90.00
_cell.angle_gamma   90.00
#
_symmetry.space_group_name_H-M   'P 1'
#
loop_
_entity.id
_entity.type
_entity.pdbx_description
1 polymer ?
#
loop_
_entity_poly.entity_id
_entity_poly.type
_entity_poly.pdbx_seq_one_letter_code
_entity_poly.pdbx_strand_id
1 'polypeptide(L)'
;MGYDGRVITEKGLEELRNALVTDRIGFIITKIESLIFKANFDVRQGKGNVIINNAVISKRHYNTALKIIRKVVSAGYAVSPLVRIFEEGEVVEGRIVPKGKVMIVTLCSITLDAILHHAGIPISPMFGGMVQILERKPLRFTDLISYSGSTLDPLEIFSAKGLSSVLKAVETGNGYVLANFREIPMTLWPRLRRSLKGLKSLV
;
A
#
# COMPACT_ATOMS: atom_id res chain seq x y z
N MET A 1 54.75 2.26 -1.10
CA MET A 1 54.17 3.32 -0.23
C MET A 1 52.79 3.66 -0.78
N GLY A 2 51.73 3.50 0.00
CA GLY A 2 50.39 3.97 -0.41
C GLY A 2 49.24 3.01 -0.11
N TYR A 3 48.95 2.76 1.17
CA TYR A 3 47.61 2.35 1.62
C TYR A 3 47.37 2.90 3.03
N ASP A 4 47.41 4.22 3.19
CA ASP A 4 46.68 4.84 4.29
C ASP A 4 45.21 4.87 3.89
N GLY A 5 44.41 4.06 4.56
CA GLY A 5 42.96 4.06 4.40
C GLY A 5 42.42 5.47 4.64
N ARG A 6 41.79 6.05 3.62
CA ARG A 6 41.12 7.33 3.78
C ARG A 6 39.86 7.10 4.60
N VAL A 7 39.77 7.75 5.76
CA VAL A 7 38.56 7.78 6.57
C VAL A 7 37.60 8.79 5.93
N ILE A 8 36.38 8.34 5.60
CA ILE A 8 35.35 9.23 5.07
C ILE A 8 35.02 10.25 6.15
N THR A 9 35.18 11.53 5.81
CA THR A 9 34.78 12.63 6.70
C THR A 9 33.27 12.70 6.78
N GLU A 10 32.72 13.33 7.82
CA GLU A 10 31.28 13.51 7.96
C GLU A 10 30.65 14.21 6.73
N LYS A 11 31.36 15.19 6.17
CA LYS A 11 31.02 15.83 4.87
C LYS A 11 31.06 14.85 3.70
N GLY A 12 32.10 14.01 3.59
CA GLY A 12 32.16 12.99 2.54
C GLY A 12 31.04 11.96 2.65
N LEU A 13 30.57 11.69 3.87
CA LEU A 13 29.45 10.80 4.15
C LEU A 13 28.10 11.45 3.77
N GLU A 14 27.97 12.76 4.00
CA GLU A 14 26.84 13.58 3.55
C GLU A 14 26.80 13.72 2.02
N GLU A 15 27.95 13.96 1.38
CA GLU A 15 28.08 13.98 -0.08
C GLU A 15 27.73 12.63 -0.69
N LEU A 16 28.20 11.51 -0.13
CA LEU A 16 27.79 10.17 -0.57
C LEU A 16 26.29 9.94 -0.41
N ARG A 17 25.69 10.37 0.71
CA ARG A 17 24.24 10.27 0.93
C ARG A 17 23.45 11.04 -0.12
N ASN A 18 23.91 12.23 -0.49
CA ASN A 18 23.27 13.08 -1.48
C ASN A 18 23.52 12.62 -2.92
N ALA A 19 24.72 12.12 -3.23
CA ALA A 19 25.08 11.58 -4.54
C ALA A 19 24.28 10.32 -4.90
N LEU A 20 23.95 9.49 -3.90
CA LEU A 20 23.15 8.26 -4.06
C LEU A 20 21.63 8.50 -4.12
N VAL A 21 21.15 9.76 -4.08
CA VAL A 21 19.70 10.05 -4.13
C VAL A 21 19.11 9.64 -5.48
N THR A 22 19.83 9.86 -6.58
CA THR A 22 19.47 9.39 -7.92
C THR A 22 19.43 7.86 -8.02
N ASP A 23 20.32 7.15 -7.33
CA ASP A 23 20.34 5.67 -7.31
C ASP A 23 19.15 5.05 -6.55
N ARG A 24 18.40 5.86 -5.80
CA ARG A 24 17.18 5.43 -5.11
C ARG A 24 15.91 5.64 -5.94
N ILE A 25 15.99 6.35 -7.05
CA ILE A 25 14.84 6.52 -7.96
C ILE A 25 14.48 5.13 -8.49
N GLY A 26 13.20 4.75 -8.36
CA GLY A 26 12.73 3.41 -8.70
C GLY A 26 12.84 2.39 -7.57
N PHE A 27 13.37 2.76 -6.40
CA PHE A 27 13.41 1.87 -5.23
C PHE A 27 12.02 1.36 -4.84
N ILE A 28 11.01 2.24 -4.92
CA ILE A 28 9.64 1.88 -4.56
C ILE A 28 9.04 0.88 -5.55
N ILE A 29 9.20 1.09 -6.86
CA ILE A 29 8.67 0.12 -7.83
C ILE A 29 9.37 -1.24 -7.68
N THR A 30 10.69 -1.29 -7.51
CA THR A 30 11.43 -2.53 -7.28
C THR A 30 10.98 -3.24 -6.00
N LYS A 31 10.68 -2.48 -4.94
CA LYS A 31 10.12 -3.01 -3.70
C LYS A 31 8.72 -3.60 -3.91
N ILE A 32 7.85 -2.90 -4.65
CA ILE A 32 6.50 -3.39 -5.00
C ILE A 32 6.62 -4.69 -5.81
N GLU A 33 7.46 -4.72 -6.84
CA GLU A 33 7.70 -5.92 -7.66
C GLU A 33 8.21 -7.08 -6.81
N SER A 34 9.19 -6.85 -5.92
CA SER A 34 9.68 -7.88 -5.00
C SER A 34 8.57 -8.44 -4.10
N LEU A 35 7.65 -7.59 -3.63
CA LEU A 35 6.50 -8.01 -2.84
C LEU A 35 5.51 -8.85 -3.67
N ILE A 36 5.25 -8.47 -4.92
CA ILE A 36 4.41 -9.22 -5.86
C ILE A 36 4.97 -10.63 -6.06
N PHE A 37 6.28 -10.75 -6.30
CA PHE A 37 6.94 -12.05 -6.50
C PHE A 37 6.97 -12.94 -5.24
N LYS A 38 7.14 -12.34 -4.05
CA LYS A 38 7.24 -13.09 -2.78
C LYS A 38 5.90 -13.55 -2.21
N ALA A 39 4.83 -12.83 -2.50
CA ALA A 39 3.49 -13.21 -2.07
C ALA A 39 2.97 -14.39 -2.90
N ASN A 40 2.27 -15.33 -2.28
CA ASN A 40 1.85 -16.60 -2.89
C ASN A 40 0.43 -17.03 -2.50
N PHE A 41 -0.42 -16.08 -2.11
CA PHE A 41 -1.78 -16.36 -1.69
C PHE A 41 -2.61 -17.01 -2.82
N ASP A 42 -3.10 -18.23 -2.55
CA ASP A 42 -4.05 -18.95 -3.39
C ASP A 42 -5.48 -18.69 -2.90
N VAL A 43 -6.26 -18.01 -3.74
CA VAL A 43 -7.66 -17.63 -3.46
C VAL A 43 -8.58 -18.84 -3.32
N ARG A 44 -8.31 -19.94 -4.04
CA ARG A 44 -9.14 -21.16 -3.99
C ARG A 44 -8.89 -21.94 -2.71
N GLN A 45 -7.64 -21.98 -2.26
CA GLN A 45 -7.26 -22.70 -1.03
C GLN A 45 -7.40 -21.84 0.23
N GLY A 46 -7.43 -20.51 0.08
CA GLY A 46 -7.41 -19.57 1.20
C GLY A 46 -6.10 -19.63 1.99
N LYS A 47 -4.99 -19.96 1.33
CA LYS A 47 -3.68 -20.21 1.96
C LYS A 47 -2.57 -19.47 1.23
N GLY A 48 -1.47 -19.22 1.94
CA GLY A 48 -0.32 -18.47 1.45
C GLY A 48 -0.15 -17.15 2.18
N ASN A 49 0.91 -16.42 1.87
CA ASN A 49 1.21 -15.12 2.44
C ASN A 49 0.58 -13.98 1.61
N VAL A 50 0.20 -12.92 2.30
CA VAL A 50 -0.39 -11.70 1.72
C VAL A 50 0.44 -10.49 2.10
N ILE A 51 0.29 -9.40 1.35
CA ILE A 51 0.89 -8.11 1.71
C ILE A 51 -0.10 -7.33 2.57
N ILE A 52 0.40 -6.77 3.66
CA ILE A 52 -0.40 -6.04 4.63
C ILE A 52 0.04 -4.57 4.78
N ASN A 53 -0.91 -3.71 5.12
CA ASN A 53 -0.63 -2.41 5.73
C ASN A 53 -0.74 -2.56 7.25
N ASN A 54 0.12 -1.89 8.01
CA ASN A 54 0.04 -1.86 9.46
C ASN A 54 0.01 -0.43 10.00
N ALA A 55 -0.75 -0.22 11.08
CA ALA A 55 -0.81 1.03 11.81
C ALA A 55 -0.81 0.75 13.31
N VAL A 56 0.10 1.40 14.05
CA VAL A 56 0.20 1.25 15.50
C VAL A 56 -0.44 2.46 16.17
N ILE A 57 -1.46 2.24 16.98
CA ILE A 57 -2.21 3.29 17.66
C ILE A 57 -2.26 3.06 19.16
N SER A 58 -2.51 4.11 19.94
CA SER A 58 -2.76 3.95 21.39
C SER A 58 -4.05 3.16 21.62
N LYS A 59 -4.04 2.25 22.62
CA LYS A 59 -5.21 1.48 23.07
C LYS A 59 -6.43 2.37 23.34
N ARG A 60 -6.23 3.61 23.81
CA ARG A 60 -7.33 4.57 24.05
C ARG A 60 -8.16 4.91 22.81
N HIS A 61 -7.59 4.78 21.61
CA HIS A 61 -8.26 5.06 20.34
C HIS A 61 -8.81 3.81 19.65
N TYR A 62 -8.59 2.62 20.22
CA TYR A 62 -8.93 1.34 19.60
C TYR A 62 -10.39 1.25 19.15
N ASN A 63 -11.33 1.48 20.06
CA ASN A 63 -12.76 1.38 19.77
C ASN A 63 -13.20 2.39 18.70
N THR A 64 -12.66 3.61 18.75
CA THR A 64 -12.95 4.66 17.76
C THR A 64 -12.39 4.28 16.39
N ALA A 65 -11.14 3.80 16.34
CA ALA A 65 -10.50 3.36 15.11
C ALA A 65 -11.26 2.21 14.46
N LEU A 66 -11.69 1.19 15.22
CA LEU A 66 -12.48 0.08 14.68
C LEU A 66 -13.82 0.53 14.10
N LYS A 67 -14.53 1.46 14.76
CA LYS A 67 -15.78 2.03 14.23
C LYS A 67 -15.53 2.74 12.89
N ILE A 68 -14.46 3.52 12.80
CA ILE A 68 -14.07 4.23 11.58
C ILE A 68 -13.71 3.24 10.46
N ILE A 69 -12.86 2.25 10.75
CA ILE A 69 -12.45 1.23 9.78
C ILE A 69 -13.66 0.47 9.26
N ARG A 70 -14.54 0.00 10.15
CA ARG A 70 -15.79 -0.68 9.76
C ARG A 70 -16.63 0.19 8.83
N LYS A 71 -16.79 1.48 9.15
CA LYS A 71 -17.55 2.42 8.31
C LYS A 71 -16.95 2.57 6.91
N VAL A 72 -15.62 2.71 6.80
CA VAL A 72 -14.91 2.84 5.52
C VAL A 72 -14.98 1.55 4.70
N VAL A 73 -14.76 0.41 5.36
CA VAL A 73 -14.84 -0.93 4.75
C VAL A 73 -16.25 -1.21 4.21
N SER A 74 -17.29 -1.00 5.03
CA SER A 74 -18.68 -1.24 4.62
C SER A 74 -19.14 -0.30 3.50
N ALA A 75 -18.46 0.83 3.31
CA ALA A 75 -18.73 1.75 2.21
C ALA A 75 -17.97 1.39 0.90
N GLY A 76 -17.19 0.29 0.89
CA GLY A 76 -16.49 -0.20 -0.30
C GLY A 76 -15.17 0.50 -0.62
N TYR A 77 -14.59 1.24 0.33
CA TYR A 77 -13.32 1.97 0.14
C TYR A 77 -12.09 1.18 0.56
N ALA A 78 -12.25 -0.08 0.97
CA ALA A 78 -11.15 -0.98 1.29
C ALA A 78 -11.04 -2.09 0.24
N VAL A 79 -9.81 -2.57 0.02
CA VAL A 79 -9.53 -3.70 -0.89
C VAL A 79 -10.17 -4.99 -0.37
N SER A 80 -10.22 -5.16 0.94
CA SER A 80 -10.74 -6.34 1.61
C SER A 80 -11.36 -5.93 2.94
N PRO A 81 -12.41 -6.63 3.41
CA PRO A 81 -12.96 -6.43 4.74
C PRO A 81 -12.11 -7.05 5.85
N LEU A 82 -11.07 -7.82 5.51
CA LEU A 82 -10.22 -8.49 6.47
C LEU A 82 -9.33 -7.49 7.22
N VAL A 83 -9.51 -7.48 8.55
CA VAL A 83 -8.73 -6.68 9.49
C VAL A 83 -8.26 -7.61 10.60
N ARG A 84 -6.97 -7.56 10.92
CA ARG A 84 -6.41 -8.26 12.08
C ARG A 84 -5.89 -7.25 13.09
N ILE A 85 -6.13 -7.52 14.36
CA ILE A 85 -5.64 -6.72 15.47
C ILE A 85 -4.60 -7.55 16.21
N PHE A 86 -3.51 -6.89 16.57
CA PHE A 86 -2.48 -7.44 17.44
C PHE A 86 -2.37 -6.56 18.67
N GLU A 87 -2.43 -7.21 19.82
CA GLU A 87 -2.30 -6.63 21.15
C GLU A 87 -0.85 -6.37 21.51
N GLU A 88 -0.67 -5.60 22.57
CA GLU A 88 0.62 -5.34 23.20
C GLU A 88 1.43 -6.61 23.44
N GLY A 89 2.71 -6.59 23.05
CA GLY A 89 3.64 -7.71 23.20
C GLY A 89 3.57 -8.77 22.09
N GLU A 90 2.53 -8.76 21.25
CA GLU A 90 2.47 -9.65 20.08
C GLU A 90 3.49 -9.22 19.00
N VAL A 91 3.88 -10.18 18.14
CA VAL A 91 4.88 -9.97 17.09
C VAL A 91 4.25 -10.09 15.71
N VAL A 92 4.54 -9.11 14.84
CA VAL A 92 4.10 -9.07 13.45
C VAL A 92 5.28 -8.67 12.57
N GLU A 93 5.65 -9.51 11.59
CA GLU A 93 6.78 -9.24 10.68
C GLU A 93 8.07 -8.83 11.41
N GLY A 94 8.38 -9.53 12.52
CA GLY A 94 9.55 -9.26 13.37
C GLY A 94 9.46 -8.00 14.23
N ARG A 95 8.29 -7.32 14.29
CA ARG A 95 8.06 -6.12 15.11
C ARG A 95 7.15 -6.43 16.29
N ILE A 96 7.56 -6.00 17.48
CA ILE A 96 6.77 -6.16 18.71
C ILE A 96 5.80 -4.97 18.84
N VAL A 97 4.54 -5.24 19.16
CA VAL A 97 3.56 -4.19 19.48
C VAL A 97 3.93 -3.51 20.80
N PRO A 98 4.18 -2.18 20.83
CA PRO A 98 4.62 -1.49 22.04
C PRO A 98 3.58 -1.49 23.16
N LYS A 99 4.08 -1.30 24.39
CA LYS A 99 3.24 -1.11 25.59
C LYS A 99 2.21 0.01 25.42
N GLY A 100 0.97 -0.24 25.83
CA GLY A 100 -0.15 0.71 25.73
C GLY A 100 -0.67 0.95 24.31
N LYS A 101 -0.24 0.16 23.33
CA LYS A 101 -0.63 0.28 21.92
C LYS A 101 -1.26 -1.02 21.40
N VAL A 102 -1.92 -0.90 20.25
CA VAL A 102 -2.40 -2.00 19.41
C VAL A 102 -1.91 -1.77 17.99
N MET A 103 -1.66 -2.85 17.25
CA MET A 103 -1.38 -2.79 15.83
C MET A 103 -2.61 -3.26 15.06
N ILE A 104 -3.05 -2.44 14.13
CA ILE A 104 -4.13 -2.74 13.18
C ILE A 104 -3.49 -3.11 11.86
N VAL A 105 -3.92 -4.23 11.30
CA VAL A 105 -3.40 -4.77 10.06
C VAL A 105 -4.53 -4.93 9.05
N THR A 106 -4.34 -4.42 7.84
CA THR A 106 -5.29 -4.51 6.73
C THR A 106 -4.62 -5.05 5.48
N LEU A 107 -5.40 -5.59 4.54
CA LEU A 107 -4.84 -6.10 3.27
C LEU A 107 -4.35 -4.95 2.38
N CYS A 108 -3.13 -5.07 1.85
CA CYS A 108 -2.61 -4.14 0.86
C CYS A 108 -3.07 -4.53 -0.55
N SER A 109 -3.33 -3.53 -1.39
CA SER A 109 -3.72 -3.73 -2.80
C SER A 109 -2.66 -4.48 -3.62
N ILE A 110 -1.38 -4.47 -3.22
CA ILE A 110 -0.32 -5.27 -3.83
C ILE A 110 -0.62 -6.77 -3.75
N THR A 111 -1.44 -7.21 -2.79
CA THR A 111 -1.89 -8.61 -2.72
C THR A 111 -2.71 -9.00 -3.95
N LEU A 112 -3.53 -8.09 -4.47
CA LEU A 112 -4.25 -8.33 -5.73
C LEU A 112 -3.27 -8.43 -6.91
N ASP A 113 -2.26 -7.57 -6.91
CA ASP A 113 -1.22 -7.57 -7.94
C ASP A 113 -0.48 -8.93 -7.94
N ALA A 114 -0.15 -9.48 -6.77
CA ALA A 114 0.44 -10.82 -6.62
C ALA A 114 -0.48 -11.95 -7.10
N ILE A 115 -1.75 -11.95 -6.68
CA ILE A 115 -2.70 -12.99 -7.07
C ILE A 115 -2.86 -13.04 -8.60
N LEU A 116 -3.01 -11.88 -9.22
CA LEU A 116 -3.19 -11.78 -10.67
C LEU A 116 -1.89 -12.12 -11.42
N HIS A 117 -0.74 -11.73 -10.88
CA HIS A 117 0.57 -12.12 -11.43
C HIS A 117 0.72 -13.64 -11.47
N HIS A 118 0.47 -14.34 -10.37
CA HIS A 118 0.50 -15.82 -10.32
C HIS A 118 -0.58 -16.47 -11.18
N ALA A 119 -1.68 -15.77 -11.44
CA ALA A 119 -2.69 -16.18 -12.41
C ALA A 119 -2.27 -15.94 -13.86
N GLY A 120 -1.02 -15.54 -14.14
CA GLY A 120 -0.48 -15.29 -15.48
C GLY A 120 -0.99 -14.01 -16.12
N ILE A 121 -1.33 -13.00 -15.31
CA ILE A 121 -1.76 -11.67 -15.75
C ILE A 121 -0.72 -10.65 -15.26
N PRO A 122 0.23 -10.21 -16.11
CA PRO A 122 1.15 -9.14 -15.75
C PRO A 122 0.39 -7.85 -15.45
N ILE A 123 0.78 -7.19 -14.37
CA ILE A 123 0.23 -5.91 -13.90
C ILE A 123 1.40 -4.98 -13.65
N SER A 124 1.29 -3.77 -14.20
CA SER A 124 2.27 -2.72 -14.00
C SER A 124 1.70 -1.67 -13.04
N PRO A 125 2.22 -1.54 -11.81
CA PRO A 125 1.89 -0.43 -10.91
C PRO A 125 2.50 0.86 -11.45
N MET A 126 1.67 1.77 -11.95
CA MET A 126 2.17 2.98 -12.64
C MET A 126 2.24 4.17 -11.69
N PHE A 127 1.12 4.47 -11.02
CA PHE A 127 0.99 5.70 -10.23
C PHE A 127 0.21 5.45 -8.94
N GLY A 128 0.56 6.18 -7.88
CA GLY A 128 -0.32 6.42 -6.74
C GLY A 128 -0.80 7.85 -6.76
N GLY A 129 -2.03 8.10 -6.32
CA GLY A 129 -2.65 9.40 -6.48
C GLY A 129 -3.90 9.65 -5.65
N MET A 130 -4.46 10.83 -5.85
CA MET A 130 -5.73 11.24 -5.26
C MET A 130 -6.84 11.21 -6.30
N VAL A 131 -7.96 10.60 -5.94
CA VAL A 131 -9.17 10.53 -6.74
C VAL A 131 -10.25 11.38 -6.09
N GLN A 132 -10.84 12.28 -6.87
CA GLN A 132 -12.00 13.04 -6.49
C GLN A 132 -13.24 12.14 -6.55
N ILE A 133 -13.99 12.10 -5.45
CA ILE A 133 -15.30 11.47 -5.35
C ILE A 133 -16.37 12.57 -5.43
N LEU A 134 -17.31 12.41 -6.36
CA LEU A 134 -18.47 13.27 -6.53
C LEU A 134 -19.72 12.37 -6.58
N GLU A 135 -20.72 12.66 -5.75
CA GLU A 135 -21.97 11.89 -5.68
C GLU A 135 -21.75 10.36 -5.58
N ARG A 136 -20.83 9.95 -4.70
CA ARG A 136 -20.41 8.56 -4.44
C ARG A 136 -19.72 7.87 -5.63
N LYS A 137 -19.35 8.59 -6.69
CA LYS A 137 -18.65 8.05 -7.86
C LYS A 137 -17.24 8.64 -7.98
N PRO A 138 -16.23 7.84 -8.38
CA PRO A 138 -14.94 8.36 -8.74
C PRO A 138 -15.06 9.20 -10.02
N LEU A 139 -14.59 10.45 -9.98
CA LEU A 139 -14.69 11.39 -11.10
C LEU A 139 -13.38 11.44 -11.89
N ARG A 140 -12.26 11.73 -11.23
CA ARG A 140 -10.94 11.88 -11.86
C ARG A 140 -9.82 11.80 -10.83
N PHE A 141 -8.61 11.53 -11.30
CA PHE A 141 -7.41 11.82 -10.53
C PHE A 141 -7.15 13.34 -10.51
N THR A 142 -6.85 13.90 -9.35
CA THR A 142 -6.40 15.30 -9.21
C THR A 142 -4.89 15.40 -9.15
N ASP A 143 -4.25 14.36 -8.63
CA ASP A 143 -2.81 14.31 -8.40
C ASP A 143 -2.32 12.88 -8.63
N LEU A 144 -1.16 12.75 -9.26
CA LEU A 144 -0.51 11.48 -9.57
C LEU A 144 0.99 11.60 -9.34
N ILE A 145 1.58 10.58 -8.75
CA ILE A 145 3.03 10.43 -8.64
C ILE A 145 3.39 9.04 -9.17
N SER A 146 4.36 8.98 -10.07
CA SER A 146 4.84 7.71 -10.64
C SER A 146 5.61 6.90 -9.58
N TYR A 147 5.34 5.60 -9.50
CA TYR A 147 6.11 4.69 -8.66
C TYR A 147 7.55 4.52 -9.17
N SER A 148 7.76 4.51 -10.50
CA SER A 148 9.10 4.38 -11.09
C SER A 148 9.96 5.62 -10.89
N GLY A 149 9.33 6.79 -10.77
CA GLY A 149 10.00 8.07 -10.56
C GLY A 149 10.19 8.45 -9.08
N SER A 150 9.89 7.56 -8.13
CA SER A 150 9.81 7.91 -6.71
C SER A 150 10.70 7.07 -5.80
N THR A 151 11.21 7.72 -4.75
CA THR A 151 11.96 7.13 -3.64
C THR A 151 11.07 6.81 -2.43
N LEU A 152 9.87 7.39 -2.37
CA LEU A 152 8.87 7.23 -1.31
C LEU A 152 7.55 6.76 -1.92
N ASP A 153 6.73 6.05 -1.14
CA ASP A 153 5.40 5.64 -1.60
C ASP A 153 4.53 6.90 -1.85
N PRO A 154 4.05 7.14 -3.08
CA PRO A 154 3.09 8.18 -3.40
C PRO A 154 1.95 8.33 -2.39
N LEU A 155 1.34 7.22 -1.97
CA LEU A 155 0.19 7.27 -1.07
C LEU A 155 0.58 7.70 0.35
N GLU A 156 1.78 7.34 0.80
CA GLU A 156 2.32 7.84 2.08
C GLU A 156 2.53 9.35 2.00
N ILE A 157 3.03 9.87 0.88
CA ILE A 157 3.20 11.32 0.67
C ILE A 157 1.85 12.05 0.75
N PHE A 158 0.83 11.57 0.02
CA PHE A 158 -0.49 12.20 0.04
C PHE A 158 -1.17 12.10 1.41
N SER A 159 -1.03 10.96 2.09
CA SER A 159 -1.55 10.76 3.43
C SER A 159 -0.87 11.69 4.45
N ALA A 160 0.45 11.83 4.40
CA ALA A 160 1.21 12.69 5.32
C ALA A 160 0.86 14.17 5.16
N LYS A 161 0.50 14.61 3.94
CA LYS A 161 0.04 15.98 3.68
C LYS A 161 -1.42 16.24 4.09
N GLY A 162 -2.14 15.22 4.56
CA GLY A 162 -3.53 15.35 5.00
C GLY A 162 -4.52 15.70 3.87
N LEU A 163 -4.17 15.37 2.62
CA LEU A 163 -4.95 15.80 1.44
C LEU A 163 -6.19 14.91 1.18
N SER A 164 -6.21 13.70 1.73
CA SER A 164 -7.36 12.80 1.63
C SER A 164 -8.49 13.20 2.58
N SER A 165 -9.74 12.96 2.16
CA SER A 165 -10.95 13.20 2.96
C SER A 165 -11.91 12.01 2.85
N VAL A 166 -11.38 10.79 3.04
CA VAL A 166 -12.14 9.54 2.88
C VAL A 166 -13.41 9.49 3.73
N LEU A 167 -13.38 10.01 4.97
CA LEU A 167 -14.57 10.02 5.83
C LEU A 167 -15.68 10.91 5.26
N LYS A 168 -15.32 12.07 4.71
CA LYS A 168 -16.25 12.96 4.02
C LYS A 168 -16.84 12.29 2.78
N ALA A 169 -16.02 11.57 2.01
CA ALA A 169 -16.48 10.82 0.84
C ALA A 169 -17.48 9.71 1.23
N VAL A 170 -17.23 9.00 2.33
CA VAL A 170 -18.13 7.97 2.86
C VAL A 170 -19.45 8.56 3.36
N GLU A 171 -19.39 9.68 4.07
CA GLU A 171 -20.54 10.32 4.72
C GLU A 171 -21.44 11.07 3.74
N THR A 172 -20.84 11.90 2.88
CA THR A 172 -21.55 12.85 2.03
C THR A 172 -21.62 12.42 0.57
N GLY A 173 -20.84 11.40 0.19
CA GLY A 173 -20.61 11.05 -1.20
C GLY A 173 -19.63 11.97 -1.93
N ASN A 174 -18.99 12.92 -1.24
CA ASN A 174 -18.08 13.89 -1.85
C ASN A 174 -16.78 13.99 -1.07
N GLY A 175 -15.64 13.99 -1.75
CA GLY A 175 -14.33 14.10 -1.10
C GLY A 175 -13.18 13.63 -1.97
N TYR A 176 -12.08 13.29 -1.33
CA TYR A 176 -10.85 12.82 -1.98
C TYR A 176 -10.37 11.54 -1.33
N VAL A 177 -10.00 10.56 -2.13
CA VAL A 177 -9.49 9.26 -1.65
C VAL A 177 -8.19 8.90 -2.34
N LEU A 178 -7.38 8.10 -1.66
CA LEU A 178 -6.15 7.56 -2.24
C LEU A 178 -6.50 6.39 -3.16
N ALA A 179 -5.83 6.31 -4.31
CA ALA A 179 -5.97 5.19 -5.24
C ALA A 179 -4.66 4.96 -6.00
N ASN A 180 -4.46 3.73 -6.49
CA ASN A 180 -3.36 3.46 -7.43
C ASN A 180 -3.88 3.06 -8.79
N PHE A 181 -3.12 3.45 -9.80
CA PHE A 181 -3.36 3.19 -11.19
C PHE A 181 -2.46 2.03 -11.66
N ARG A 182 -3.08 1.04 -12.30
CA ARG A 182 -2.40 -0.12 -12.86
C ARG A 182 -2.67 -0.24 -14.35
N GLU A 183 -1.67 -0.68 -15.09
CA GLU A 183 -1.81 -1.07 -16.49
C GLU A 183 -1.76 -2.60 -16.64
N ILE A 184 -2.56 -3.10 -17.57
CA ILE A 184 -2.67 -4.52 -17.92
C ILE A 184 -2.81 -4.62 -19.44
N PRO A 185 -2.16 -5.59 -20.10
CA PRO A 185 -2.36 -5.82 -21.53
C PRO A 185 -3.82 -6.07 -21.89
N MET A 186 -4.34 -5.35 -22.88
CA MET A 186 -5.75 -5.43 -23.31
C MET A 186 -6.15 -6.86 -23.72
N THR A 187 -5.23 -7.61 -24.32
CA THR A 187 -5.44 -9.02 -24.71
C THR A 187 -5.81 -9.93 -23.53
N LEU A 188 -5.48 -9.54 -22.30
CA LEU A 188 -5.76 -10.29 -21.08
C LEU A 188 -7.06 -9.87 -20.39
N TRP A 189 -7.80 -8.89 -20.92
CA TRP A 189 -9.05 -8.40 -20.33
C TRP A 189 -10.08 -9.52 -20.02
N PRO A 190 -10.33 -10.50 -20.92
CA PRO A 190 -11.25 -11.60 -20.61
C PRO A 190 -10.76 -12.50 -19.46
N ARG A 191 -9.44 -12.69 -19.31
CA ARG A 191 -8.83 -13.48 -18.23
C ARG A 191 -8.87 -12.71 -16.91
N LEU A 192 -8.59 -11.42 -16.93
CA LEU A 192 -8.72 -10.53 -15.78
C LEU A 192 -10.15 -10.56 -15.22
N ARG A 193 -11.17 -10.34 -16.07
CA ARG A 193 -12.56 -10.34 -15.63
C ARG A 193 -12.99 -11.67 -14.99
N ARG A 194 -12.48 -12.82 -15.47
CA ARG A 194 -12.71 -14.13 -14.84
C ARG A 194 -12.03 -14.24 -13.48
N SER A 195 -10.78 -13.79 -13.39
CA SER A 195 -9.99 -13.84 -12.15
C SER A 195 -10.61 -12.95 -11.06
N LEU A 196 -11.05 -11.73 -11.43
CA LEU A 196 -11.75 -10.81 -10.51
C LEU A 196 -13.08 -11.38 -9.98
N LYS A 197 -13.81 -12.18 -10.76
CA LYS A 197 -15.03 -12.85 -10.25
C LYS A 197 -14.72 -13.87 -9.16
N GLY A 198 -13.57 -14.54 -9.23
CA GLY A 198 -13.10 -15.49 -8.22
C GLY A 198 -12.64 -14.82 -6.93
N LEU A 199 -12.34 -13.52 -6.97
CA LEU A 199 -11.88 -12.73 -5.84
C LEU A 199 -13.00 -12.24 -4.91
N LYS A 200 -14.27 -12.55 -5.21
CA LYS A 200 -15.43 -12.19 -4.36
C LYS A 200 -15.37 -12.75 -2.93
N SER A 201 -14.50 -13.72 -2.64
CA SER A 201 -14.26 -14.22 -1.28
C SER A 201 -13.28 -13.35 -0.47
N LEU A 202 -12.54 -12.46 -1.14
CA LEU A 202 -11.56 -11.55 -0.52
C LEU A 202 -12.06 -10.10 -0.40
N VAL A 203 -13.15 -9.74 -1.11
CA VAL A 203 -13.71 -8.38 -1.22
C VAL A 203 -15.15 -8.36 -0.73
#